data_AF-A0A8E0FQD7-F1
#
_entry.id   AF-A0A8E0FQD7-F1
#
_cell.length_a   1.000
_cell.length_b   1.000
_cell.length_c   1.000
_cell.angle_alpha   90.00
_cell.angle_beta   90.00
_cell.angle_gamma   90.00
#
_symmetry.space_group_name_H-M   'P 1'
#
loop_
_entity.id
_entity.type
_entity.pdbx_description
1 polymer ?
#
loop_
_entity_poly.entity_id
_entity_poly.type
_entity_poly.pdbx_seq_one_letter_code
_entity_poly.pdbx_strand_id
1 'polypeptide(L)'
;MNTIASVTLPHHVHAPRYDRQQLQSRIVHFGFGAFHRAHQALLTDRVLNAQGGDWGICEISLFSGDQLMSQLRAQNHLYTVLEKGADGNQAIIVGAVHECLNAKLDSLAAIIEKFCEPQVAIVSLTITEKGYCIDPATGALDTSNPRIIHDLQTPEEPHSAPGILAVSAALHRLPCSPATIFPTMAMW
;
A
#
# COMPACT_ATOMS: atom_id res chain seq x y z
N MET A 1 11.27 -16.42 -17.45
CA MET A 1 10.33 -15.42 -18.02
C MET A 1 11.03 -14.07 -18.01
N ASN A 2 10.84 -13.27 -19.05
CA ASN A 2 11.39 -11.91 -19.09
C ASN A 2 10.51 -11.01 -18.22
N THR A 3 11.09 -10.35 -17.23
CA THR A 3 10.41 -9.36 -16.38
C THR A 3 11.11 -8.01 -16.46
N ILE A 4 10.45 -6.95 -16.01
CA ILE A 4 11.04 -5.60 -15.93
C ILE A 4 12.37 -5.65 -15.15
N ALA A 5 12.47 -6.51 -14.14
CA ALA A 5 13.64 -6.67 -13.31
C ALA A 5 14.79 -7.47 -13.96
N SER A 6 14.54 -8.20 -15.05
CA SER A 6 15.50 -9.14 -15.65
C SER A 6 15.90 -8.79 -17.08
N VAL A 7 15.43 -7.68 -17.64
CA VAL A 7 15.71 -7.27 -19.02
C VAL A 7 16.31 -5.88 -19.11
N THR A 8 17.11 -5.65 -20.15
CA THR A 8 17.55 -4.30 -20.51
C THR A 8 16.35 -3.52 -21.06
N LEU A 9 16.05 -2.38 -20.44
CA LEU A 9 14.96 -1.51 -20.85
C LEU A 9 15.38 -0.57 -22.00
N PRO A 10 14.46 -0.18 -22.90
CA PRO A 10 14.72 0.86 -23.88
C PRO A 10 15.16 2.18 -23.23
N HIS A 11 16.07 2.92 -23.87
CA HIS A 11 16.65 4.16 -23.32
C HIS A 11 15.62 5.26 -22.97
N HIS A 12 14.44 5.25 -23.59
CA HIS A 12 13.39 6.24 -23.34
C HIS A 12 12.49 5.88 -22.15
N VAL A 13 12.64 4.68 -21.55
CA VAL A 13 11.90 4.29 -20.36
C VAL A 13 12.60 4.88 -19.13
N HIS A 14 11.85 5.62 -18.31
CA HIS A 14 12.38 6.12 -17.05
C HIS A 14 12.44 4.99 -16.03
N ALA A 15 13.59 4.81 -15.39
CA ALA A 15 13.80 3.80 -14.35
C ALA A 15 14.27 4.45 -13.04
N PRO A 16 14.05 3.81 -11.87
CA PRO A 16 14.56 4.29 -10.60
C PRO A 16 16.07 4.51 -10.65
N ARG A 17 16.52 5.69 -10.24
CA ARG A 17 17.95 6.08 -10.15
C ARG A 17 18.50 6.00 -8.73
N TYR A 18 17.63 5.81 -7.75
CA TYR A 18 17.99 5.65 -6.35
C TYR A 18 18.23 4.17 -6.02
N ASP A 19 18.99 3.91 -4.95
CA ASP A 19 19.29 2.56 -4.49
C ASP A 19 18.08 1.94 -3.79
N ARG A 20 17.40 1.03 -4.48
CA ARG A 20 16.21 0.34 -3.94
C ARG A 20 16.53 -0.58 -2.77
N GLN A 21 17.78 -1.00 -2.58
CA GLN A 21 18.18 -1.84 -1.45
C GLN A 21 18.17 -1.08 -0.12
N GLN A 22 18.18 0.26 -0.17
CA GLN A 22 18.09 1.11 1.02
C GLN A 22 16.66 1.34 1.50
N LEU A 23 15.64 0.99 0.70
CA LEU A 23 14.24 1.24 1.07
C LEU A 23 13.82 0.46 2.32
N GLN A 24 13.11 1.14 3.20
CA GLN A 24 12.40 0.58 4.35
C GLN A 24 10.90 0.81 4.22
N SER A 25 10.08 -0.04 4.86
CA SER A 25 8.61 0.13 4.91
C SER A 25 8.22 1.30 5.79
N ARG A 26 8.46 2.53 5.34
CA ARG A 26 8.05 3.73 6.08
C ARG A 26 6.59 4.08 5.86
N ILE A 27 6.04 3.63 4.73
CA ILE A 27 4.63 3.77 4.37
C ILE A 27 4.03 2.39 4.22
N VAL A 28 2.92 2.13 4.89
CA VAL A 28 2.07 0.97 4.65
C VAL A 28 0.81 1.44 3.93
N HIS A 29 0.47 0.83 2.80
CA HIS A 29 -0.67 1.25 1.98
C HIS A 29 -1.75 0.18 1.88
N PHE A 30 -2.99 0.50 2.26
CA PHE A 30 -4.15 -0.37 2.01
C PHE A 30 -4.77 -0.09 0.65
N GLY A 31 -4.82 -1.12 -0.19
CA GLY A 31 -5.52 -1.07 -1.47
C GLY A 31 -4.58 -0.75 -2.63
N PHE A 32 -3.92 -1.78 -3.15
CA PHE A 32 -3.02 -1.65 -4.30
C PHE A 32 -3.80 -1.52 -5.64
N GLY A 33 -4.55 -0.43 -5.76
CA GLY A 33 -5.35 -0.09 -6.94
C GLY A 33 -4.58 0.66 -8.03
N ALA A 34 -5.22 0.88 -9.17
CA ALA A 34 -4.64 1.65 -10.27
C ALA A 34 -4.35 3.11 -9.89
N PHE A 35 -5.25 3.74 -9.12
CA PHE A 35 -5.05 5.09 -8.63
C PHE A 35 -3.81 5.21 -7.75
N HIS A 36 -3.63 4.28 -6.80
CA HIS A 36 -2.47 4.30 -5.93
C HIS A 36 -1.15 4.24 -6.70
N ARG A 37 -1.08 3.27 -7.61
CA ARG A 37 0.07 3.06 -8.50
C ARG A 37 0.41 4.30 -9.34
N ALA A 38 -0.61 4.96 -9.89
CA ALA A 38 -0.42 6.12 -10.74
C ALA A 38 -0.27 7.44 -9.96
N HIS A 39 -0.46 7.44 -8.63
CA HIS A 39 -0.49 8.67 -7.83
C HIS A 39 0.46 8.63 -6.64
N GLN A 40 0.10 8.04 -5.49
CA GLN A 40 0.94 8.15 -4.29
C GLN A 40 2.27 7.40 -4.46
N ALA A 41 2.26 6.21 -5.06
CA ALA A 41 3.49 5.46 -5.30
C ALA A 41 4.38 6.13 -6.36
N LEU A 42 3.80 6.67 -7.44
CA LEU A 42 4.53 7.45 -8.44
C LEU A 42 5.15 8.73 -7.87
N LEU A 43 4.43 9.46 -7.00
CA LEU A 43 4.96 10.65 -6.35
C LEU A 43 6.09 10.30 -5.37
N THR A 44 5.95 9.20 -4.61
CA THR A 44 7.01 8.71 -3.73
C THR A 44 8.26 8.34 -4.53
N ASP A 45 8.10 7.66 -5.66
CA ASP A 45 9.18 7.32 -6.59
C ASP A 45 9.88 8.56 -7.16
N ARG A 46 9.13 9.60 -7.52
CA ARG A 46 9.68 10.87 -7.99
C ARG A 46 10.51 11.58 -6.89
N VAL A 47 10.05 11.56 -5.64
CA VAL A 47 10.79 12.14 -4.51
C VAL A 47 12.09 11.37 -4.26
N LEU A 48 12.04 10.03 -4.22
CA LEU A 48 13.22 9.18 -4.09
C LEU A 48 14.23 9.42 -5.23
N ASN A 49 13.75 9.61 -6.46
CA ASN A 49 14.60 9.95 -7.61
C ASN A 49 15.22 11.34 -7.56
N ALA A 50 14.63 12.27 -6.81
CA ALA A 50 15.11 13.65 -6.70
C ALA A 50 15.99 13.88 -5.48
N GLN A 51 15.70 13.21 -4.36
CA GLN A 51 16.32 13.48 -3.05
C GLN A 51 16.97 12.24 -2.42
N GLY A 52 16.74 11.04 -2.96
CA GLY A 52 17.14 9.80 -2.31
C GLY A 52 16.34 9.52 -1.04
N GLY A 53 16.93 8.74 -0.13
CA GLY A 53 16.30 8.29 1.10
C GLY A 53 15.77 6.86 1.02
N ASP A 54 15.08 6.46 2.08
CA ASP A 54 14.67 5.07 2.34
C ASP A 54 13.14 4.94 2.51
N TRP A 55 12.36 5.92 2.04
CA TRP A 55 10.90 5.92 2.12
C TRP A 55 10.26 4.96 1.12
N GLY A 56 10.32 3.67 1.42
CA GLY A 56 9.65 2.62 0.68
C GLY A 56 8.19 2.41 1.12
N ILE A 57 7.41 1.83 0.21
CA ILE A 57 6.01 1.45 0.43
C ILE A 57 5.92 -0.08 0.58
N CYS A 58 5.22 -0.50 1.64
CA CYS A 58 4.69 -1.86 1.79
C CYS A 58 3.21 -1.88 1.39
N GLU A 59 2.88 -2.62 0.35
CA GLU A 59 1.51 -2.71 -0.18
C GLU A 59 0.71 -3.80 0.54
N ILE A 60 -0.47 -3.46 1.04
CA ILE A 60 -1.36 -4.39 1.74
C ILE A 60 -2.62 -4.64 0.91
N SER A 61 -2.94 -5.93 0.74
CA SER A 61 -4.24 -6.35 0.20
C SER A 61 -4.93 -7.37 1.10
N LEU A 62 -6.14 -7.04 1.54
CA LEU A 62 -6.88 -7.83 2.55
C LEU A 62 -7.80 -8.89 1.94
N PHE A 63 -8.57 -8.54 0.91
CA PHE A 63 -9.69 -9.39 0.45
C PHE A 63 -9.40 -10.08 -0.89
N SER A 64 -8.60 -9.44 -1.75
CA SER A 64 -8.32 -9.87 -3.12
C SER A 64 -6.87 -9.56 -3.50
N GLY A 65 -6.50 -9.72 -4.77
CA GLY A 65 -5.21 -9.25 -5.28
C GLY A 65 -4.01 -10.13 -4.98
N ASP A 66 -4.21 -11.37 -4.53
CA ASP A 66 -3.16 -12.38 -4.35
C ASP A 66 -2.39 -12.66 -5.65
N GLN A 67 -3.10 -12.75 -6.78
CA GLN A 67 -2.47 -12.87 -8.10
C GLN A 67 -1.63 -11.64 -8.44
N LEU A 68 -2.16 -10.43 -8.22
CA LEU A 68 -1.47 -9.18 -8.48
C LEU A 68 -0.22 -9.03 -7.59
N MET A 69 -0.31 -9.41 -6.32
CA MET A 69 0.84 -9.39 -5.39
C MET A 69 1.90 -10.40 -5.80
N SER A 70 1.49 -11.59 -6.22
CA SER A 70 2.42 -12.61 -6.73
C SER A 70 3.16 -12.12 -7.99
N GLN A 71 2.44 -11.47 -8.91
CA GLN A 71 3.04 -10.84 -10.10
C GLN A 71 3.99 -9.70 -9.72
N LEU A 72 3.61 -8.86 -8.76
CA LEU A 72 4.44 -7.76 -8.27
C LEU A 72 5.75 -8.29 -7.66
N ARG A 73 5.67 -9.32 -6.80
CA ARG A 73 6.84 -10.01 -6.22
C ARG A 73 7.76 -10.57 -7.30
N ALA A 74 7.20 -11.22 -8.32
CA ALA A 74 7.97 -11.78 -9.44
C ALA A 74 8.70 -10.71 -10.28
N GLN A 75 8.31 -9.44 -10.17
CA GLN A 75 8.96 -8.30 -10.83
C GLN A 75 9.85 -7.49 -9.87
N ASN A 76 10.30 -8.07 -8.75
CA ASN A 76 11.04 -7.35 -7.69
C ASN A 76 10.31 -6.07 -7.26
N HIS A 77 8.99 -6.13 -7.17
CA HIS A 77 8.10 -5.02 -6.84
C HIS A 77 8.15 -3.83 -7.81
N LEU A 78 8.61 -4.03 -9.04
CA LEU A 78 8.56 -3.04 -10.11
C LEU A 78 7.26 -3.16 -10.89
N TYR A 79 6.73 -2.02 -11.33
CA TYR A 79 5.66 -1.95 -12.32
C TYR A 79 5.81 -0.68 -13.17
N THR A 80 5.02 -0.60 -14.24
CA THR A 80 5.07 0.54 -15.17
C THR A 80 3.84 1.43 -15.01
N VAL A 81 4.05 2.74 -14.98
CA VAL A 81 3.03 3.76 -15.24
C VAL A 81 3.29 4.34 -16.63
N LEU A 82 2.22 4.51 -17.41
CA LEU A 82 2.28 5.19 -18.70
C LEU A 82 1.58 6.54 -18.60
N GLU A 83 2.36 7.61 -18.64
CA GLU A 83 1.81 8.96 -18.75
C GLU A 83 1.52 9.26 -20.23
N LYS A 84 0.33 9.77 -20.51
CA LYS A 84 -0.11 10.11 -21.87
C LYS A 84 -0.47 11.59 -21.92
N GLY A 85 0.22 12.34 -22.77
CA GLY A 85 0.02 13.76 -22.98
C GLY A 85 0.02 14.15 -24.46
N ALA A 86 -0.10 15.44 -24.74
CA ALA A 86 -0.07 15.97 -26.11
C ALA A 86 1.27 15.70 -26.82
N ASP A 87 2.37 15.72 -26.06
CA ASP A 87 3.74 15.53 -26.56
C ASP A 87 4.14 14.04 -26.70
N GLY A 88 3.23 13.12 -26.40
CA GLY A 88 3.43 11.68 -26.52
C GLY A 88 3.22 10.91 -25.22
N ASN A 89 3.73 9.68 -25.21
CA ASN A 89 3.63 8.77 -24.08
C ASN A 89 4.99 8.61 -23.39
N GLN A 90 5.01 8.66 -22.07
CA GLN A 90 6.20 8.41 -21.26
C GLN A 90 5.97 7.18 -20.37
N ALA A 91 6.76 6.14 -20.57
CA ALA A 91 6.77 4.96 -19.70
C ALA A 91 7.72 5.20 -18.52
N ILE A 92 7.23 4.95 -17.31
CA ILE A 92 7.94 5.15 -16.05
C ILE A 92 7.88 3.86 -15.26
N ILE A 93 9.03 3.26 -14.97
CA ILE A 93 9.14 2.16 -14.03
C ILE A 93 9.12 2.74 -12.63
N VAL A 94 8.12 2.37 -11.85
CA VAL A 94 8.00 2.72 -10.44
C VAL A 94 8.62 1.61 -9.60
N GLY A 95 9.51 1.98 -8.69
CA GLY A 95 10.20 1.09 -7.77
C GLY A 95 10.11 1.50 -6.31
N ALA A 96 9.25 2.47 -5.96
CA ALA A 96 9.02 2.91 -4.57
C ALA A 96 8.36 1.82 -3.72
N VAL A 97 7.65 0.89 -4.36
CA VAL A 97 7.20 -0.33 -3.69
C VAL A 97 8.38 -1.26 -3.52
N HIS A 98 8.67 -1.63 -2.27
CA HIS A 98 9.77 -2.54 -1.95
C HIS A 98 9.28 -3.87 -1.37
N GLU A 99 8.04 -3.91 -0.88
CA GLU A 99 7.43 -5.07 -0.25
C GLU A 99 5.91 -5.06 -0.46
N CYS A 100 5.28 -6.24 -0.39
CA CYS A 100 3.84 -6.34 -0.31
C CYS A 100 3.41 -7.53 0.54
N LEU A 101 2.25 -7.43 1.19
CA LEU A 101 1.61 -8.48 1.97
C LEU A 101 0.16 -8.67 1.54
N ASN A 102 -0.29 -9.92 1.57
CA ASN A 102 -1.66 -10.32 1.29
C ASN A 102 -2.14 -11.30 2.36
N ALA A 103 -3.36 -11.10 2.87
CA ALA A 103 -3.88 -11.92 3.96
C ALA A 103 -3.93 -13.42 3.62
N LYS A 104 -4.12 -13.79 2.35
CA LYS A 104 -4.11 -15.19 1.89
C LYS A 104 -2.71 -15.75 1.69
N LEU A 105 -1.74 -14.92 1.32
CA LEU A 105 -0.38 -15.36 1.02
C LEU A 105 0.51 -15.38 2.27
N ASP A 106 0.31 -14.44 3.19
CA ASP A 106 1.24 -14.18 4.30
C ASP A 106 0.60 -14.24 5.69
N SER A 107 -0.74 -14.31 5.78
CA SER A 107 -1.58 -14.23 7.00
C SER A 107 -1.94 -12.82 7.48
N LEU A 108 -3.01 -12.73 8.26
CA LEU A 108 -3.43 -11.51 8.95
C LEU A 108 -2.42 -11.10 10.03
N ALA A 109 -1.83 -12.06 10.74
CA ALA A 109 -0.83 -11.78 11.78
C ALA A 109 0.38 -11.05 11.20
N ALA A 110 0.91 -11.50 10.05
CA ALA A 110 2.03 -10.84 9.37
C ALA A 110 1.69 -9.40 8.95
N ILE A 111 0.44 -9.14 8.54
CA ILE A 111 -0.02 -7.79 8.23
C ILE A 111 -0.04 -6.92 9.49
N ILE A 112 -0.61 -7.42 10.60
CA ILE A 112 -0.64 -6.71 11.88
C ILE A 112 0.78 -6.41 12.38
N GLU A 113 1.68 -7.38 12.31
CA GLU A 113 3.10 -7.23 12.66
C GLU A 113 3.79 -6.16 11.80
N LYS A 114 3.52 -6.13 10.49
CA LYS A 114 4.04 -5.09 9.60
C LYS A 114 3.62 -3.70 10.07
N PHE A 115 2.35 -3.53 10.45
CA PHE A 115 1.91 -2.24 11.00
C PHE A 115 2.72 -1.88 12.24
N CYS A 116 3.04 -2.85 13.10
CA CYS A 116 3.80 -2.73 14.36
C CYS A 116 5.29 -2.38 14.20
N GLU A 117 5.84 -2.38 12.99
CA GLU A 117 7.26 -2.10 12.78
C GLU A 117 7.61 -0.63 13.11
N PRO A 118 8.72 -0.37 13.84
CA PRO A 118 9.01 0.96 14.40
C PRO A 118 9.32 2.02 13.35
N GLN A 119 9.73 1.63 12.14
CA GLN A 119 10.00 2.55 11.04
C GLN A 119 8.75 2.94 10.25
N VAL A 120 7.61 2.24 10.45
CA VAL A 120 6.34 2.59 9.81
C VAL A 120 5.85 3.91 10.37
N ALA A 121 5.93 4.96 9.56
CA ALA A 121 5.55 6.32 9.95
C ALA A 121 4.18 6.72 9.41
N ILE A 122 3.75 6.13 8.30
CA ILE A 122 2.50 6.48 7.61
C ILE A 122 1.71 5.21 7.26
N VAL A 123 0.42 5.25 7.56
CA VAL A 123 -0.57 4.33 7.01
C VAL A 123 -1.47 5.08 6.05
N SER A 124 -1.50 4.70 4.77
CA SER A 124 -2.34 5.33 3.75
C SER A 124 -3.33 4.36 3.15
N LEU A 125 -4.47 4.85 2.63
CA LEU A 125 -5.56 3.99 2.19
C LEU A 125 -6.20 4.48 0.88
N THR A 126 -6.49 3.54 -0.04
CA THR A 126 -7.37 3.72 -1.21
C THR A 126 -8.37 2.56 -1.35
N ILE A 127 -9.13 2.31 -0.28
CA ILE A 127 -10.01 1.14 -0.13
C ILE A 127 -11.45 1.33 -0.64
N THR A 128 -11.72 2.38 -1.41
CA THR A 128 -13.07 2.88 -1.77
C THR A 128 -13.93 3.29 -0.57
N GLU A 129 -15.04 3.97 -0.80
CA GLU A 129 -15.99 4.42 0.23
C GLU A 129 -16.49 3.25 1.09
N LYS A 130 -16.77 2.10 0.46
CA LYS A 130 -17.25 0.89 1.14
C LYS A 130 -16.20 0.27 2.07
N GLY A 131 -14.92 0.55 1.85
CA GLY A 131 -13.84 0.04 2.69
C GLY A 131 -13.85 0.61 4.11
N TYR A 132 -14.37 1.84 4.27
CA TYR A 132 -14.40 2.55 5.56
C TYR A 132 -15.51 2.07 6.49
N CYS A 133 -16.47 1.28 5.99
CA CYS A 133 -17.62 0.78 6.76
C CYS A 133 -18.41 1.92 7.43
N ILE A 134 -18.64 3.01 6.68
CA ILE A 134 -19.38 4.19 7.14
C ILE A 134 -20.81 4.13 6.60
N ASP A 135 -21.78 4.49 7.44
CA ASP A 135 -23.15 4.76 7.02
C ASP A 135 -23.17 6.08 6.21
N PRO A 136 -23.54 6.04 4.91
CA PRO A 136 -23.53 7.24 4.06
C PRO A 136 -24.47 8.34 4.52
N ALA A 137 -25.54 8.01 5.25
CA ALA A 137 -26.52 9.00 5.71
C ALA A 137 -26.02 9.79 6.93
N THR A 138 -25.26 9.13 7.82
CA THR A 138 -24.85 9.70 9.10
C THR A 138 -23.36 10.07 9.16
N GLY A 139 -22.54 9.48 8.28
CA GLY A 139 -21.08 9.60 8.34
C GLY A 139 -20.44 8.85 9.51
N ALA A 140 -21.23 8.12 10.30
CA ALA A 140 -20.76 7.32 11.44
C ALA A 140 -20.34 5.92 10.99
N LEU A 141 -19.59 5.22 11.84
CA LEU A 141 -19.29 3.80 11.65
C LEU A 141 -20.61 3.01 11.59
N ASP A 142 -20.80 2.25 10.52
CA ASP A 142 -21.95 1.37 10.35
C ASP A 142 -21.76 0.10 11.20
N THR A 143 -22.33 0.12 12.41
CA THR A 143 -22.29 -1.02 13.34
C THR A 143 -23.18 -2.19 12.90
N SER A 144 -23.99 -2.02 11.85
CA SER A 144 -24.75 -3.11 11.23
C SER A 144 -23.96 -3.85 10.16
N ASN A 145 -22.81 -3.31 9.73
CA ASN A 145 -21.94 -3.94 8.75
C ASN A 145 -21.43 -5.30 9.28
N PRO A 146 -21.58 -6.41 8.53
CA PRO A 146 -21.16 -7.73 9.00
C PRO A 146 -19.68 -7.81 9.42
N ARG A 147 -18.79 -7.05 8.77
CA ARG A 147 -17.37 -7.01 9.16
C ARG A 147 -17.18 -6.28 10.48
N ILE A 148 -17.92 -5.20 10.73
CA ILE A 148 -17.83 -4.48 12.01
C ILE A 148 -18.42 -5.30 13.14
N ILE A 149 -19.52 -6.01 12.91
CA ILE A 149 -20.08 -6.96 13.89
C ILE A 149 -19.05 -8.04 14.25
N HIS A 150 -18.41 -8.63 13.24
CA HIS A 150 -17.35 -9.63 13.45
C HIS A 150 -16.19 -9.05 14.25
N ASP A 151 -15.64 -7.89 13.84
CA ASP A 151 -14.48 -7.27 14.49
C ASP A 151 -14.75 -6.90 15.96
N LEU A 152 -16.00 -6.56 16.31
CA LEU A 152 -16.40 -6.29 17.69
C LEU A 152 -16.54 -7.56 18.54
N GLN A 153 -16.88 -8.70 17.92
CA GLN A 153 -17.02 -9.99 18.59
C GLN A 153 -15.68 -10.71 18.77
N THR A 154 -14.80 -10.58 17.77
CA THR A 154 -13.50 -11.26 17.69
C THR A 154 -12.40 -10.25 17.32
N PRO A 155 -12.04 -9.35 18.26
CA PRO A 155 -11.09 -8.26 17.98
C PRO A 155 -9.68 -8.75 17.65
N GLU A 156 -9.29 -9.97 18.00
CA GLU A 156 -7.99 -10.56 17.67
C GLU A 156 -7.87 -11.00 16.19
N GLU A 157 -9.00 -11.14 15.48
CA GLU A 157 -9.05 -11.55 14.07
C GLU A 157 -9.92 -10.60 13.25
N PRO A 158 -9.52 -9.32 13.10
CA PRO A 158 -10.32 -8.32 12.40
C PRO A 158 -10.36 -8.55 10.89
N HIS A 159 -11.52 -8.31 10.31
CA HIS A 159 -11.83 -8.40 8.89
C HIS A 159 -12.06 -7.03 8.23
N SER A 160 -12.22 -5.95 8.97
CA SER A 160 -12.35 -4.59 8.41
C SER A 160 -11.03 -3.82 8.49
N ALA A 161 -10.84 -2.86 7.59
CA ALA A 161 -9.68 -1.96 7.68
C ALA A 161 -9.67 -1.16 9.00
N PRO A 162 -10.81 -0.60 9.49
CA PRO A 162 -10.87 0.01 10.82
C PRO A 162 -10.47 -0.95 11.95
N GLY A 163 -10.92 -2.21 11.92
CA GLY A 163 -10.58 -3.21 12.94
C GLY A 163 -9.08 -3.52 12.96
N ILE A 164 -8.48 -3.75 11.78
CA ILE A 164 -7.03 -3.99 11.67
C ILE A 164 -6.24 -2.80 12.22
N LEU A 165 -6.61 -1.57 11.82
CA LEU A 165 -5.97 -0.36 12.33
C LEU A 165 -6.11 -0.23 13.85
N ALA A 166 -7.28 -0.52 14.41
CA ALA A 166 -7.52 -0.45 15.85
C ALA A 166 -6.68 -1.47 16.62
N VAL A 167 -6.58 -2.70 16.13
CA VAL A 167 -5.78 -3.77 16.75
C VAL A 167 -4.29 -3.45 16.65
N SER A 168 -3.80 -3.07 15.47
CA SER A 168 -2.42 -2.63 15.29
C SER A 168 -2.08 -1.46 16.20
N ALA A 169 -2.97 -0.47 16.32
CA ALA A 169 -2.77 0.67 17.21
C ALA A 169 -2.77 0.27 18.70
N ALA A 170 -3.60 -0.70 19.10
CA ALA A 170 -3.63 -1.21 20.47
C ALA A 170 -2.32 -1.95 20.82
N LEU A 171 -1.78 -2.75 19.90
CA LEU A 171 -0.51 -3.44 20.06
C LEU A 171 0.69 -2.47 20.04
N HIS A 172 0.60 -1.37 19.28
CA HIS A 172 1.58 -0.29 19.19
C HIS A 172 1.69 0.62 20.41
N ARG A 173 0.78 0.54 21.39
CA ARG A 173 0.86 1.34 22.63
C ARG A 173 2.01 0.91 23.56
N LEU A 174 2.91 0.06 23.08
CA LEU A 174 4.22 -0.29 23.64
C LEU A 174 5.30 0.34 22.74
N PRO A 175 6.40 0.85 23.31
CA PRO A 175 6.94 2.23 23.18
C PRO A 175 7.36 2.70 21.77
N CYS A 176 6.48 2.61 20.77
CA CYS A 176 6.70 3.14 19.42
C CYS A 176 5.96 4.47 19.20
N SER A 177 6.51 5.34 18.36
CA SER A 177 5.83 6.60 17.98
C SER A 177 4.60 6.28 17.12
N PRO A 178 3.44 6.93 17.34
CA PRO A 178 2.23 6.62 16.58
C PRO A 178 2.41 6.97 15.08
N ALA A 179 2.04 6.04 14.21
CA ALA A 179 1.99 6.28 12.77
C ALA A 179 0.86 7.27 12.41
N THR A 180 1.09 8.11 11.39
CA THR A 180 0.05 9.01 10.84
C THR A 180 -0.87 8.24 9.91
N ILE A 181 -2.19 8.33 10.12
CA ILE A 181 -3.19 7.76 9.21
C ILE A 181 -3.57 8.82 8.16
N PHE A 182 -3.30 8.52 6.89
CA PHE A 182 -3.55 9.41 5.75
C PHE A 182 -4.59 8.79 4.79
N PRO A 183 -5.89 9.08 4.96
CA PRO A 183 -6.90 8.60 4.04
C PRO A 183 -6.81 9.37 2.71
N THR A 184 -6.82 8.64 1.60
CA THR A 184 -6.94 9.22 0.25
C THR A 184 -8.22 8.72 -0.40
N MET A 185 -9.22 9.59 -0.51
CA MET A 185 -10.35 9.35 -1.39
C MET A 185 -9.96 9.75 -2.81
N ALA A 186 -9.99 8.79 -3.73
CA ALA A 186 -10.09 9.11 -5.14
C ALA A 186 -11.55 9.48 -5.39
N MET A 187 -11.86 10.78 -5.43
CA MET A 187 -13.14 11.24 -5.96
C MET A 187 -13.08 11.02 -7.47
N TRP A 188 -13.82 10.02 -7.96
CA TRP A 188 -14.10 9.86 -9.39
C TRP A 188 -15.52 10.34 -9.67
#